data_AF-A0AAW7MDR3-F1
#
_entry.id   AF-A0AAW7MDR3-F1
#
_cell.length_a   1.000
_cell.length_b   1.000
_cell.length_c   1.000
_cell.angle_alpha   90.00
_cell.angle_beta   90.00
_cell.angle_gamma   90.00
#
_symmetry.space_group_name_H-M   'P 1'
#
loop_
_entity.id
_entity.type
_entity.pdbx_description
1 polymer ?
#
loop_
_entity_poly.entity_id
_entity_poly.type
_entity_poly.pdbx_seq_one_letter_code
_entity_poly.pdbx_strand_id
1 'polypeptide(L)'
;MNSVGMLRTNKRPLILARTVSYVCQRFGIDFFYFRPDDVDIENKKINAQFLEKGKWIRKTVDYPDIVDNEPMSSKNKAIYASLKEDAILTTNPLGGKSKVFRMLEKSQLFEDVLIPYVVVQNADDVILFLKKYNKVLLKPVFSNQGRNIVAIEQDGDSYKLMDDRLTTEYICRINRYHQFKLFKTCLYMPTIFRIKNKRRQSI
;
A
#
# COMPACT_ATOMS: atom_id res chain seq x y z
N MET A 1 -16.13 -23.49 -18.23
CA MET A 1 -14.75 -23.80 -17.78
C MET A 1 -14.52 -22.99 -16.52
N ASN A 2 -13.72 -23.50 -15.58
CA ASN A 2 -13.33 -22.77 -14.37
C ASN A 2 -11.80 -22.67 -14.38
N SER A 3 -11.29 -21.56 -14.89
CA SER A 3 -9.86 -21.29 -15.03
C SER A 3 -9.47 -20.06 -14.22
N VAL A 4 -8.30 -20.16 -13.58
CA VAL A 4 -7.72 -19.10 -12.76
C VAL A 4 -6.29 -18.83 -13.24
N GLY A 5 -6.07 -17.61 -13.71
CA GLY A 5 -4.74 -17.12 -14.05
C GLY A 5 -4.16 -16.28 -12.92
N MET A 6 -2.97 -16.61 -12.42
CA MET A 6 -2.24 -15.78 -11.46
C MET A 6 -1.29 -14.84 -12.20
N LEU A 7 -1.62 -13.55 -12.23
CA LEU A 7 -0.85 -12.48 -12.87
C LEU A 7 0.10 -11.81 -11.88
N ARG A 8 1.41 -11.96 -12.09
CA ARG A 8 2.47 -11.40 -11.23
C ARG A 8 3.64 -10.90 -12.05
N THR A 9 4.44 -10.00 -11.48
CA THR A 9 5.62 -9.44 -12.16
C THR A 9 6.87 -10.34 -12.09
N ASN A 10 6.99 -11.17 -11.06
CA ASN A 10 8.12 -12.10 -10.87
C ASN A 10 8.32 -13.03 -12.09
N LYS A 11 9.58 -13.25 -12.48
CA LYS A 11 9.90 -14.12 -13.64
C LYS A 11 9.50 -15.57 -13.43
N ARG A 12 9.65 -16.07 -12.20
CA ARG A 12 9.40 -17.47 -11.83
C ARG A 12 8.25 -17.54 -10.82
N PRO A 13 7.35 -18.53 -10.95
CA PRO A 13 6.33 -18.79 -9.94
C PRO A 13 6.99 -19.12 -8.58
N LEU A 14 6.54 -18.44 -7.53
CA LEU A 14 7.03 -18.65 -6.16
C LEU A 14 6.17 -19.67 -5.40
N ILE A 15 6.47 -19.87 -4.11
CA ILE A 15 5.79 -20.83 -3.24
C ILE A 15 4.26 -20.65 -3.26
N LEU A 16 3.77 -19.39 -3.26
CA LEU A 16 2.34 -19.10 -3.32
C LEU A 16 1.68 -19.67 -4.58
N ALA A 17 2.25 -19.41 -5.76
CA ALA A 17 1.73 -19.93 -7.03
C ALA A 17 1.71 -21.47 -7.04
N ARG A 18 2.75 -22.08 -6.45
CA ARG A 18 2.83 -23.55 -6.32
C ARG A 18 1.74 -24.10 -5.40
N THR A 19 1.53 -23.48 -4.23
CA THR A 19 0.49 -23.87 -3.28
C THR A 19 -0.90 -23.73 -3.89
N VAL A 20 -1.19 -22.59 -4.53
CA VAL A 20 -2.48 -22.35 -5.19
C VAL A 20 -2.70 -23.37 -6.31
N SER A 21 -1.67 -23.70 -7.10
CA SER A 21 -1.78 -24.72 -8.14
C SER A 21 -2.19 -26.09 -7.59
N TYR A 22 -1.62 -26.54 -6.46
CA TYR A 22 -2.02 -27.81 -5.83
C TYR A 22 -3.47 -27.77 -5.35
N VAL A 23 -3.93 -26.66 -4.77
CA VAL A 23 -5.31 -26.48 -4.35
C VAL A 23 -6.25 -26.53 -5.56
N CYS A 24 -5.95 -25.78 -6.63
CA CYS A 24 -6.75 -25.79 -7.85
C CYS A 24 -6.82 -27.19 -8.49
N GLN A 25 -5.71 -27.92 -8.56
CA GLN A 25 -5.69 -29.31 -9.05
C GLN A 25 -6.62 -30.22 -8.23
N ARG A 26 -6.63 -30.07 -6.90
CA ARG A 26 -7.52 -30.83 -6.00
C ARG A 26 -9.00 -30.55 -6.27
N PHE A 27 -9.34 -29.33 -6.67
CA PHE A 27 -10.71 -28.91 -6.98
C PHE A 27 -11.07 -29.00 -8.47
N GLY A 28 -10.18 -29.50 -9.33
CA GLY A 28 -10.44 -29.58 -10.77
C GLY A 28 -10.54 -28.21 -11.46
N ILE A 29 -9.80 -27.21 -10.96
CA ILE A 29 -9.72 -25.86 -11.52
C ILE A 29 -8.43 -25.75 -12.33
N ASP A 30 -8.54 -25.25 -13.56
CA ASP A 30 -7.39 -25.02 -14.42
C ASP A 30 -6.63 -23.79 -13.94
N PHE A 31 -5.45 -24.00 -13.35
CA PHE A 31 -4.62 -22.93 -12.82
C PHE A 31 -3.34 -22.75 -13.62
N PHE A 32 -3.02 -21.49 -13.92
CA PHE A 32 -1.76 -21.15 -14.56
C PHE A 32 -1.20 -19.81 -14.08
N TYR A 33 0.11 -19.69 -14.14
CA TYR A 33 0.85 -18.49 -13.77
C TYR A 33 1.31 -17.76 -15.03
N PHE A 34 1.19 -16.43 -15.06
CA PHE A 34 1.68 -15.65 -16.19
C PHE A 34 2.10 -14.25 -15.76
N ARG A 35 2.93 -13.64 -16.61
CA ARG A 35 3.43 -12.28 -16.46
C ARG A 35 2.73 -11.37 -17.46
N PRO A 36 2.77 -10.04 -17.24
CA PRO A 36 2.32 -9.08 -18.25
C PRO A 36 2.95 -9.34 -19.63
N ASP A 37 4.26 -9.58 -19.68
CA ASP A 37 4.99 -9.86 -20.92
C ASP A 37 4.59 -11.17 -21.62
N ASP A 38 3.84 -12.06 -20.96
CA ASP A 38 3.38 -13.33 -21.54
C ASP A 38 2.02 -13.18 -22.26
N VAL A 39 1.40 -11.99 -22.22
CA VAL A 39 0.07 -11.72 -22.78
C VAL A 39 0.19 -11.16 -24.20
N ASP A 40 -0.45 -11.84 -25.13
CA ASP A 40 -0.72 -11.39 -26.49
C ASP A 40 -2.13 -10.80 -26.54
N ILE A 41 -2.22 -9.47 -26.53
CA ILE A 41 -3.48 -8.72 -26.54
C ILE A 41 -4.21 -8.89 -27.88
N GLU A 42 -3.48 -8.94 -28.99
CA GLU A 42 -4.07 -8.98 -30.33
C GLU A 42 -4.80 -10.30 -30.55
N ASN A 43 -4.20 -11.41 -30.13
CA ASN A 43 -4.76 -12.74 -30.29
C ASN A 43 -5.55 -13.23 -29.07
N LYS A 44 -5.63 -12.42 -27.99
CA LYS A 44 -6.19 -12.80 -26.68
C LYS A 44 -5.65 -14.13 -26.15
N LYS A 45 -4.33 -14.33 -26.30
CA LYS A 45 -3.63 -15.54 -25.84
C LYS A 45 -2.61 -15.22 -24.75
N ILE A 46 -2.29 -16.22 -23.94
CA ILE A 46 -1.28 -16.13 -22.87
C ILE A 46 -0.33 -17.30 -23.00
N ASN A 47 0.97 -17.03 -23.08
CA ASN A 47 2.02 -18.05 -22.95
C ASN A 47 2.24 -18.39 -21.47
N ALA A 48 1.31 -19.13 -20.85
CA ALA A 48 1.24 -19.33 -19.41
C ALA A 48 2.11 -20.50 -18.91
N GLN A 49 2.42 -20.50 -17.61
CA GLN A 49 3.14 -21.56 -16.90
C GLN A 49 2.17 -22.45 -16.12
N PHE A 50 2.15 -23.74 -16.42
CA PHE A 50 1.39 -24.78 -15.73
C PHE A 50 2.30 -25.62 -14.84
N LEU A 51 1.85 -25.99 -13.64
CA LEU A 51 2.58 -26.90 -12.78
C LEU A 51 2.17 -28.35 -13.07
N GLU A 52 3.02 -29.09 -13.75
CA GLU A 52 2.77 -30.49 -14.10
C GLU A 52 3.90 -31.37 -13.59
N LYS A 53 3.54 -32.43 -12.86
CA LYS A 53 4.49 -33.39 -12.26
C LYS A 53 5.62 -32.67 -11.49
N GLY A 54 5.28 -31.60 -10.79
CA GLY A 54 6.20 -30.80 -9.98
C GLY A 54 7.11 -29.83 -10.76
N LYS A 55 6.92 -29.69 -12.07
CA LYS A 55 7.70 -28.79 -12.94
C LYS A 55 6.77 -27.75 -13.59
N TRP A 56 7.29 -26.53 -13.77
CA TRP A 56 6.59 -25.49 -14.51
C TRP A 56 6.86 -25.64 -16.00
N ILE A 57 5.82 -25.78 -16.80
CA ILE A 57 5.91 -25.90 -18.26
C ILE A 57 5.09 -24.80 -18.93
N ARG A 58 5.52 -24.37 -20.12
CA ARG A 58 4.85 -23.31 -20.88
C ARG A 58 3.79 -23.89 -21.81
N LYS A 59 2.62 -23.27 -21.85
CA LYS A 59 1.52 -23.58 -22.79
C LYS A 59 0.83 -22.29 -23.20
N THR A 60 0.44 -22.20 -24.46
CA THR A 60 -0.42 -21.12 -24.94
C THR A 60 -1.87 -21.45 -24.60
N VAL A 61 -2.56 -20.52 -23.95
CA VAL A 61 -3.96 -20.65 -23.52
C VAL A 61 -4.74 -19.38 -23.80
N ASP A 62 -6.06 -19.48 -23.79
CA ASP A 62 -6.97 -18.33 -23.80
C ASP A 62 -6.92 -17.56 -22.47
N TYR A 63 -7.57 -16.40 -22.44
CA TYR A 63 -7.77 -15.65 -21.20
C TYR A 63 -8.56 -16.50 -20.18
N PRO A 64 -8.20 -16.43 -18.89
CA PRO A 64 -8.90 -17.17 -17.84
C PRO A 64 -10.24 -16.53 -17.50
N ASP A 65 -11.12 -17.27 -16.80
CA ASP A 65 -12.37 -16.73 -16.26
C ASP A 65 -12.10 -15.74 -15.11
N ILE A 66 -11.08 -16.02 -14.30
CA ILE A 66 -10.66 -15.20 -13.15
C ILE A 66 -9.16 -14.94 -13.22
N VAL A 67 -8.76 -13.68 -13.02
CA VAL A 67 -7.36 -13.30 -12.85
C VAL A 67 -7.11 -12.91 -11.39
N ASP A 68 -6.33 -13.73 -10.69
CA ASP A 68 -5.70 -13.31 -9.43
C ASP A 68 -4.53 -12.39 -9.78
N ASN A 69 -4.74 -11.07 -9.72
CA ASN A 69 -3.76 -10.08 -10.18
C ASN A 69 -3.07 -9.33 -9.03
N GLU A 70 -1.80 -8.98 -9.26
CA GLU A 70 -1.13 -7.90 -8.54
C GLU A 70 -1.79 -6.53 -8.85
N PRO A 71 -1.57 -5.49 -8.03
CA PRO A 71 -2.02 -4.15 -8.36
C PRO A 71 -1.47 -3.69 -9.71
N MET A 72 -2.37 -3.17 -10.56
CA MET A 72 -2.02 -2.61 -11.87
C MET A 72 -1.00 -1.48 -11.72
N SER A 73 0.03 -1.50 -12.58
CA SER A 73 0.94 -0.37 -12.76
C SER A 73 0.67 0.34 -14.09
N SER A 74 1.16 1.58 -14.25
CA SER A 74 0.99 2.35 -15.50
C SER A 74 1.54 1.62 -16.73
N LYS A 75 2.62 0.85 -16.58
CA LYS A 75 3.28 0.12 -17.68
C LYS A 75 2.40 -0.98 -18.28
N ASN A 76 1.55 -1.60 -17.48
CA ASN A 76 0.76 -2.77 -17.89
C ASN A 76 -0.73 -2.45 -18.04
N LYS A 77 -1.10 -1.16 -18.10
CA LYS A 77 -2.50 -0.72 -18.11
C LYS A 77 -3.30 -1.32 -19.28
N ALA A 78 -2.70 -1.42 -20.47
CA ALA A 78 -3.35 -2.00 -21.65
C ALA A 78 -3.68 -3.49 -21.47
N ILE A 79 -2.75 -4.26 -20.89
CA ILE A 79 -2.94 -5.69 -20.59
C ILE A 79 -4.10 -5.88 -19.62
N TYR A 80 -4.14 -5.08 -18.54
CA TYR A 80 -5.21 -5.16 -17.56
C TYR A 80 -6.57 -4.76 -18.13
N ALA A 81 -6.60 -3.76 -19.03
CA ALA A 81 -7.82 -3.36 -19.72
C ALA A 81 -8.34 -4.50 -20.61
N SER A 82 -7.46 -5.11 -21.41
CA SER A 82 -7.81 -6.24 -22.28
C SER A 82 -8.29 -7.45 -21.48
N LEU A 83 -7.56 -7.87 -20.42
CA LEU A 83 -7.98 -8.99 -19.57
C LEU A 83 -9.35 -8.76 -18.94
N LYS A 84 -9.68 -7.52 -18.58
CA LYS A 84 -10.95 -7.18 -17.92
C LYS A 84 -12.17 -7.29 -18.85
N GLU A 85 -11.97 -7.36 -20.16
CA GLU A 85 -13.05 -7.59 -21.12
C GLU A 85 -13.62 -9.01 -20.99
N ASP A 86 -12.76 -9.98 -20.70
CA ASP A 86 -13.13 -11.41 -20.71
C ASP A 86 -12.99 -12.09 -19.34
N ALA A 87 -12.30 -11.46 -18.37
CA ALA A 87 -11.98 -12.05 -17.06
C ALA A 87 -12.33 -11.15 -15.87
N ILE A 88 -12.62 -11.76 -14.72
CA ILE A 88 -12.81 -11.06 -13.45
C ILE A 88 -11.46 -10.87 -12.76
N LEU A 89 -11.05 -9.62 -12.54
CA LEU A 89 -9.84 -9.29 -11.77
C LEU A 89 -10.14 -9.18 -10.27
N THR A 90 -9.39 -9.90 -9.44
CA THR A 90 -9.60 -9.96 -7.98
C THR A 90 -9.11 -8.72 -7.24
N THR A 91 -8.09 -8.04 -7.77
CA THR A 91 -7.50 -6.87 -7.12
C THR A 91 -7.77 -5.60 -7.93
N ASN A 92 -8.65 -4.74 -7.41
CA ASN A 92 -8.92 -3.42 -7.98
C ASN A 92 -8.27 -2.33 -7.13
N PRO A 93 -7.41 -1.46 -7.69
CA PRO A 93 -6.77 -0.40 -6.91
C PRO A 93 -7.79 0.64 -6.47
N LEU A 94 -7.97 0.80 -5.15
CA LEU A 94 -8.80 1.85 -4.55
C LEU A 94 -8.16 3.26 -4.69
N GLY A 95 -6.86 3.30 -4.95
CA GLY A 95 -6.04 4.50 -5.09
C GLY A 95 -5.09 4.70 -3.90
N GLY A 96 -4.35 5.81 -3.93
CA GLY A 96 -3.40 6.14 -2.86
C GLY A 96 -4.08 6.48 -1.52
N LYS A 97 -3.28 6.53 -0.44
CA LYS A 97 -3.74 6.82 0.94
C LYS A 97 -4.67 8.04 1.01
N SER A 98 -4.33 9.12 0.30
CA SER A 98 -5.13 10.35 0.32
C SER A 98 -6.50 10.18 -0.31
N LYS A 99 -6.59 9.43 -1.42
CA LYS A 99 -7.87 9.13 -2.07
C LYS A 99 -8.72 8.24 -1.18
N VAL A 100 -8.13 7.17 -0.63
CA VAL A 100 -8.84 6.24 0.27
C VAL A 100 -9.36 6.97 1.51
N PHE A 101 -8.56 7.82 2.14
CA PHE A 101 -9.04 8.59 3.28
C PHE A 101 -10.16 9.55 2.91
N ARG A 102 -10.06 10.28 1.79
CA ARG A 102 -11.15 11.18 1.36
C ARG A 102 -12.43 10.40 1.08
N MET A 103 -12.33 9.16 0.61
CA MET A 103 -13.48 8.26 0.47
C MET A 103 -14.06 7.89 1.85
N LEU A 104 -13.21 7.54 2.82
CA LEU A 104 -13.64 7.23 4.20
C LEU A 104 -14.28 8.44 4.90
N GLU A 105 -13.67 9.61 4.80
CA GLU A 105 -14.17 10.87 5.35
C GLU A 105 -15.54 11.23 4.75
N LYS A 106 -15.68 11.19 3.42
CA LYS A 106 -16.95 11.46 2.74
C LYS A 106 -18.06 10.46 3.08
N SER A 107 -17.72 9.24 3.46
CA SER A 107 -18.72 8.22 3.78
C SER A 107 -19.44 8.51 5.09
N GLN A 108 -18.85 9.31 6.00
CA GLN A 108 -19.35 9.58 7.35
C GLN A 108 -19.51 8.34 8.25
N LEU A 109 -19.23 7.12 7.75
CA LEU A 109 -19.37 5.86 8.48
C LEU A 109 -18.27 5.62 9.52
N PHE A 110 -17.16 6.35 9.44
CA PHE A 110 -15.94 6.07 10.20
C PHE A 110 -15.47 7.26 11.05
N GLU A 111 -16.29 8.30 11.23
CA GLU A 111 -15.89 9.55 11.90
C GLU A 111 -15.26 9.29 13.28
N ASP A 112 -15.79 8.35 14.05
CA ASP A 112 -15.31 8.02 15.40
C ASP A 112 -13.92 7.38 15.42
N VAL A 113 -13.53 6.70 14.35
CA VAL A 113 -12.29 5.92 14.25
C VAL A 113 -11.27 6.51 13.28
N LEU A 114 -11.71 7.40 12.38
CA LEU A 114 -10.85 8.01 11.38
C LEU A 114 -9.86 8.94 12.06
N ILE A 115 -8.58 8.61 11.95
CA ILE A 115 -7.51 9.43 12.52
C ILE A 115 -7.34 10.65 11.61
N PRO A 116 -7.58 11.89 12.10
CA PRO A 116 -7.41 13.08 11.28
C PRO A 116 -5.98 13.15 10.75
N TYR A 117 -5.83 13.57 9.50
CA TYR A 117 -4.52 13.85 8.94
C TYR A 117 -4.50 15.09 8.06
N VAL A 118 -3.33 15.71 7.93
CA VAL A 118 -3.04 16.76 6.93
C VAL A 118 -1.84 16.39 6.08
N VAL A 119 -1.86 16.76 4.80
CA VAL A 119 -0.66 16.78 3.96
C VAL A 119 0.13 18.03 4.34
N VAL A 120 1.35 17.85 4.81
CA VAL A 120 2.24 18.94 5.21
C VAL A 120 2.90 19.53 3.98
N GLN A 121 2.65 20.79 3.73
CA GLN A 121 3.30 21.59 2.71
C GLN A 121 4.44 22.43 3.30
N ASN A 122 4.28 22.88 4.55
CA ASN A 122 5.25 23.73 5.24
C ASN A 122 5.26 23.48 6.76
N ALA A 123 6.16 24.16 7.48
CA ALA A 123 6.32 23.97 8.93
C ALA A 123 5.11 24.42 9.74
N ASP A 124 4.37 25.42 9.24
CA ASP A 124 3.20 25.96 9.92
C ASP A 124 2.08 24.92 9.98
N ASP A 125 1.93 24.08 8.95
CA ASP A 125 0.96 22.96 8.97
C ASP A 125 1.23 22.00 10.15
N VAL A 126 2.51 21.71 10.43
CA VAL A 126 2.92 20.86 11.55
C VAL A 126 2.60 21.52 12.88
N ILE A 127 2.93 22.81 13.01
CA ILE A 127 2.72 23.59 14.24
C ILE A 127 1.23 23.73 14.53
N LEU A 128 0.40 24.02 13.53
CA LEU A 128 -1.06 24.13 13.67
C LEU A 128 -1.67 22.79 14.10
N PHE A 129 -1.22 21.68 13.51
CA PHE A 129 -1.72 20.36 13.86
C PHE A 129 -1.27 19.92 15.27
N LEU A 130 -0.05 20.27 15.68
CA LEU A 130 0.45 20.09 17.04
C LEU A 130 -0.37 20.87 18.07
N LYS A 131 -0.64 22.16 17.82
CA LYS A 131 -1.50 22.97 18.69
C LYS A 131 -2.89 22.35 18.88
N LYS A 132 -3.42 21.71 17.84
CA LYS A 132 -4.75 21.07 17.89
C LYS A 132 -4.76 19.75 18.66
N TYR A 133 -3.70 18.93 18.57
CA TYR A 133 -3.72 17.55 19.07
C TYR A 133 -2.67 17.22 20.13
N ASN A 134 -1.81 18.17 20.52
CA ASN A 134 -0.67 18.07 21.43
C ASN A 134 0.44 17.08 21.04
N LYS A 135 0.08 15.95 20.41
CA LYS A 135 0.98 14.88 20.00
C LYS A 135 0.59 14.35 18.64
N VAL A 136 1.56 14.29 17.74
CA VAL A 136 1.34 13.99 16.34
C VAL A 136 2.40 13.05 15.77
N LEU A 137 2.07 12.31 14.72
CA LEU A 137 2.99 11.44 13.98
C LEU A 137 3.23 11.98 12.59
N LEU A 138 4.45 12.38 12.28
CA LEU A 138 4.91 12.80 10.98
C LEU A 138 5.43 11.59 10.20
N LYS A 139 4.89 11.32 9.00
CA LYS A 139 5.38 10.22 8.14
C LYS A 139 5.43 10.64 6.67
N PRO A 140 6.38 10.15 5.84
CA PRO A 140 6.37 10.45 4.42
C PRO A 140 5.08 9.96 3.73
N VAL A 141 4.56 10.73 2.76
CA VAL A 141 3.42 10.33 1.92
C VAL A 141 3.71 8.98 1.24
N PHE A 142 4.92 8.83 0.71
CA PHE A 142 5.39 7.64 0.01
C PHE A 142 6.32 6.79 0.88
N SER A 143 5.82 6.27 2.01
CA SER A 143 6.53 5.20 2.74
C SER A 143 5.75 3.88 2.73
N ASN A 144 6.51 2.81 2.46
CA ASN A 144 6.15 1.42 2.71
C ASN A 144 6.94 0.94 3.93
N GLN A 145 6.28 0.19 4.82
CA GLN A 145 6.87 -0.49 5.99
C GLN A 145 7.29 0.40 7.18
N GLY A 146 6.62 1.53 7.40
CA GLY A 146 6.74 2.25 8.69
C GLY A 146 8.07 2.97 8.94
N ARG A 147 8.91 3.15 7.91
CA ARG A 147 10.19 3.86 8.02
C ARG A 147 10.03 5.37 8.06
N ASN A 148 10.94 6.04 8.77
CA ASN A 148 11.04 7.51 8.88
C ASN A 148 9.78 8.13 9.50
N ILE A 149 9.26 7.50 10.56
CA ILE A 149 8.11 8.01 11.30
C ILE A 149 8.64 8.77 12.52
N VAL A 150 8.30 10.06 12.60
CA VAL A 150 8.68 10.91 13.73
C VAL A 150 7.45 11.25 14.55
N ALA A 151 7.42 10.86 15.82
CA ALA A 151 6.44 11.38 16.77
C ALA A 151 6.93 12.73 17.30
N ILE A 152 6.02 13.72 17.34
CA ILE A 152 6.27 15.05 17.88
C ILE A 152 5.24 15.32 18.96
N GLU A 153 5.69 15.71 20.14
CA GLU A 153 4.84 16.07 21.28
C GLU A 153 5.20 17.46 21.76
N GLN A 154 4.19 18.32 21.95
CA GLN A 154 4.38 19.63 22.55
C GLN A 154 4.39 19.49 24.08
N ASP A 155 5.40 20.07 24.70
CA ASP A 155 5.58 20.14 26.15
C ASP A 155 5.92 21.59 26.54
N GLY A 156 4.87 22.35 26.89
CA GLY A 156 4.95 23.80 27.10
C GLY A 156 5.43 24.55 25.85
N ASP A 157 6.54 25.30 26.01
CA ASP A 157 7.21 26.05 24.94
C ASP A 157 8.23 25.22 24.15
N SER A 158 8.28 23.91 24.43
CA SER A 158 9.23 22.99 23.82
C SER A 158 8.54 21.85 23.08
N TYR A 159 9.31 21.18 22.23
CA TYR A 159 8.85 20.03 21.45
C TYR A 159 9.76 18.86 21.71
N LYS A 160 9.17 17.69 21.92
CA LYS A 160 9.81 16.40 22.06
C LYS A 160 9.67 15.60 20.77
N LEU A 161 10.79 15.10 20.25
CA LEU A 161 10.87 14.31 19.02
C LEU A 161 11.24 12.87 19.35
N MET A 162 10.58 11.90 18.70
CA MET A 162 10.90 10.47 18.83
C MET A 162 10.92 9.84 17.43
N ASP A 163 12.00 9.16 17.06
CA ASP A 163 12.14 8.47 15.78
C ASP A 163 12.34 6.96 15.99
N ASP A 164 12.12 6.17 14.94
CA ASP A 164 12.19 4.71 14.92
C ASP A 164 13.59 4.13 15.22
N ARG A 165 14.65 4.92 14.99
CA ARG A 165 16.05 4.50 15.15
C ARG A 165 16.71 4.95 16.44
N LEU A 166 16.22 6.03 17.05
CA LEU A 166 16.82 6.65 18.23
C LEU A 166 15.71 7.33 19.03
N THR A 167 15.51 6.89 20.27
CA THR A 167 14.77 7.64 21.29
C THR A 167 15.62 8.83 21.75
N THR A 168 16.05 9.68 20.81
CA THR A 168 16.75 10.92 21.15
C THR A 168 15.70 11.99 21.40
N GLU A 169 15.51 12.33 22.67
CA GLU A 169 14.70 13.46 23.06
C GLU A 169 15.45 14.75 22.72
N TYR A 170 15.01 15.43 21.66
CA TYR A 170 15.40 16.80 21.41
C TYR A 170 14.36 17.69 22.07
N ILE A 171 14.78 18.58 22.97
CA ILE A 171 13.96 19.68 23.48
C ILE A 171 14.38 20.92 22.70
N CYS A 172 13.52 21.42 21.82
CA CYS A 172 13.79 22.64 21.04
C CYS A 172 12.74 23.71 21.33
N ARG A 173 13.18 24.95 21.54
CA ARG A 173 12.31 26.14 21.37
C ARG A 173 12.18 26.42 19.88
N ILE A 174 10.98 26.68 19.37
CA ILE A 174 10.81 26.99 17.94
C ILE A 174 11.49 28.31 17.62
N ASN A 175 12.69 28.20 17.05
CA ASN A 175 13.31 29.25 16.24
C ASN A 175 13.25 28.79 14.77
N ARG A 176 13.23 29.73 13.81
CA ARG A 176 13.20 29.44 12.35
C ARG A 176 14.24 28.39 11.89
N TYR A 177 15.38 28.32 12.57
CA TYR A 177 16.45 27.34 12.30
C TYR A 177 16.07 25.88 12.63
N HIS A 178 15.27 25.66 13.69
CA HIS A 178 14.79 24.33 14.09
C HIS A 178 13.65 23.83 13.19
N GLN A 179 12.82 24.74 12.67
CA GLN A 179 11.86 24.42 11.60
C GLN A 179 12.59 23.80 10.39
N PHE A 180 13.78 24.31 10.03
CA PHE A 180 14.53 23.81 8.88
C PHE A 180 15.15 22.40 9.08
N LYS A 181 15.54 22.04 10.31
CA LYS A 181 16.18 20.76 10.63
C LYS A 181 15.17 19.61 10.74
N LEU A 182 13.98 19.89 11.30
CA LEU A 182 12.80 18.99 11.26
C LEU A 182 12.43 18.59 9.82
N PHE A 183 12.59 19.53 8.89
CA PHE A 183 12.25 19.35 7.48
C PHE A 183 13.31 18.57 6.69
N LYS A 184 14.59 18.67 7.05
CA LYS A 184 15.66 17.91 6.37
C LYS A 184 15.59 16.40 6.64
N THR A 185 15.11 15.97 7.81
CA THR A 185 14.91 14.54 8.12
C THR A 185 13.65 13.96 7.45
N CYS A 186 12.66 14.81 7.11
CA CYS A 186 11.44 14.44 6.41
C CYS A 186 11.34 15.10 5.03
N LEU A 187 12.37 14.96 4.20
CA LEU A 187 12.21 15.19 2.76
C LEU A 187 11.17 14.19 2.22
N TYR A 188 10.26 14.69 1.39
CA TYR A 188 9.10 14.01 0.77
C TYR A 188 7.80 14.05 1.57
N MET A 189 7.12 15.21 1.48
CA MET A 189 5.70 15.49 1.80
C MET A 189 5.16 14.65 2.96
N PRO A 190 5.26 15.11 4.21
CA PRO A 190 4.79 14.30 5.31
C PRO A 190 3.27 14.38 5.50
N THR A 191 2.70 13.32 6.07
CA THR A 191 1.30 13.20 6.49
C THR A 191 1.28 13.14 8.01
N ILE A 192 0.47 13.95 8.70
CA ILE A 192 0.44 13.99 10.16
C ILE A 192 -0.73 13.18 10.73
N PHE A 193 -0.53 12.30 11.72
CA PHE A 193 -1.63 11.55 12.38
C PHE A 193 -1.75 11.90 13.85
N ARG A 194 -2.97 11.91 14.40
CA ARG A 194 -3.21 11.92 15.85
C ARG A 194 -2.87 10.55 16.46
N ILE A 195 -2.16 10.53 17.59
CA ILE A 195 -2.03 9.32 18.43
C ILE A 195 -3.25 9.26 19.37
N LYS A 196 -4.06 8.19 19.30
CA LYS A 196 -5.07 7.91 20.33
C LYS A 196 -4.38 7.18 21.49
N ASN A 197 -4.33 7.78 22.68
CA ASN A 197 -3.94 7.07 23.90
C ASN A 197 -4.96 5.97 24.18
N LYS A 198 -4.50 4.70 24.29
CA LYS A 198 -5.29 3.64 24.95
C LYS A 198 -5.51 4.08 26.39
N ARG A 199 -6.73 4.45 26.76
CA ARG A 199 -7.12 4.44 28.18
C ARG A 199 -6.94 3.00 28.65
N ARG A 200 -6.00 2.74 29.55
CA ARG A 200 -6.05 1.55 30.40
C ARG A 200 -7.37 1.65 31.16
N GLN A 201 -8.34 0.81 30.82
CA GLN A 201 -9.39 0.48 31.77
C GLN A 201 -8.68 -0.31 32.88
N SER A 202 -8.55 0.32 34.04
CA SER A 202 -8.28 -0.35 35.30
C SER A 202 -9.46 -1.27 35.59
N ILE A 203 -9.19 -2.58 35.62
CA ILE A 203 -10.00 -3.55 36.38
C ILE A 203 -9.50 -3.48 37.82
#